data_AF-A0A238H5F3-F1
#
_entry.id   AF-A0A238H5F3-F1
#
_cell.length_a   1.000
_cell.length_b   1.000
_cell.length_c   1.000
_cell.angle_alpha   90.00
_cell.angle_beta   90.00
_cell.angle_gamma   90.00
#
_symmetry.space_group_name_H-M   'P 1'
#
loop_
_entity.id
_entity.type
_entity.pdbx_description
1 polymer ?
#
loop_
_entity_poly.entity_id
_entity_poly.type
_entity_poly.pdbx_seq_one_letter_code
_entity_poly.pdbx_strand_id
1 'polypeptide(L)'
;MQYAAWPVNTEGFEISGSGKQPAPTLRVGNVDGSISSLCIALGDLVGAQITRRRTLSKYLDAVNFPDGNPGADPNEEMPPETWLIERKSHEDNETIEFELSSPLDFDGEQLPRRQIIPNLCIWLYRGPECGYTGGPCADANDAPTDDPAKDRCSQSLRGCKLRFGANNPLPYGGSPAAGLVRT
;
A
#
# COMPACT_ATOMS: atom_id res chain seq x y z
N MET A 1 11.60 16.06 -17.61
CA MET A 1 11.40 16.72 -16.31
C MET A 1 12.72 17.40 -15.97
N GLN A 2 12.71 18.65 -15.52
CA GLN A 2 13.93 19.39 -15.19
C GLN A 2 14.05 19.47 -13.66
N TYR A 3 15.23 19.20 -13.13
CA TYR A 3 15.51 19.31 -11.69
C TYR A 3 16.14 20.67 -11.39
N ALA A 4 15.60 21.37 -10.40
CA ALA A 4 16.24 22.57 -9.85
C ALA A 4 17.27 22.14 -8.80
N ALA A 5 18.44 22.79 -8.80
CA ALA A 5 19.42 22.58 -7.76
C ALA A 5 18.87 23.07 -6.42
N TRP A 6 18.86 22.20 -5.41
CA TRP A 6 18.48 22.52 -4.05
C TRP A 6 19.52 21.93 -3.09
N PRO A 7 19.89 22.62 -2.00
CA PRO A 7 20.78 22.08 -0.99
C PRO A 7 20.13 20.86 -0.32
N VAL A 8 20.62 19.68 -0.66
CA VAL A 8 20.14 18.40 -0.13
C VAL A 8 21.33 17.54 0.26
N ASN A 9 21.30 16.95 1.44
CA ASN A 9 22.21 15.88 1.86
C ASN A 9 21.40 14.66 2.27
N THR A 10 21.88 13.46 1.92
CA THR A 10 21.17 12.22 2.21
C THR A 10 22.11 11.10 2.62
N GLU A 11 21.74 10.34 3.65
CA GLU A 11 22.56 9.27 4.22
C GLU A 11 21.69 8.05 4.58
N GLY A 12 22.30 6.87 4.72
CA GLY A 12 21.61 5.67 5.22
C GLY A 12 20.77 4.89 4.20
N PHE A 13 20.90 5.15 2.90
CA PHE A 13 20.28 4.34 1.84
C PHE A 13 21.04 3.03 1.62
N GLU A 14 20.84 2.06 2.51
CA GLU A 14 21.43 0.73 2.41
C GLU A 14 20.49 -0.26 1.70
N ILE A 15 21.06 -1.20 0.95
CA ILE A 15 20.33 -2.35 0.43
C ILE A 15 20.76 -3.55 1.26
N SER A 16 19.95 -3.94 2.23
CA SER A 16 20.24 -5.08 3.11
C SER A 16 19.39 -6.29 2.74
N GLY A 17 20.02 -7.48 2.72
CA GLY A 17 19.34 -8.77 2.60
C GLY A 17 18.84 -9.35 3.92
N SER A 18 19.09 -8.69 5.05
CA SER A 18 18.78 -9.21 6.40
C SER A 18 17.35 -8.95 6.87
N GLY A 19 16.47 -8.44 6.00
CA GLY A 19 15.04 -8.23 6.26
C GLY A 19 14.69 -6.96 7.04
N LYS A 20 15.66 -6.32 7.71
CA LYS A 20 15.45 -4.99 8.30
C LYS A 20 15.50 -3.92 7.20
N GLN A 21 14.41 -3.19 7.03
CA GLN A 21 14.40 -2.02 6.14
C GLN A 21 15.25 -0.90 6.76
N PRO A 22 16.08 -0.23 5.97
CA PRO A 22 16.84 0.93 6.45
C PRO A 22 15.90 2.11 6.71
N ALA A 23 16.33 3.03 7.58
CA ALA A 23 15.68 4.31 7.80
C ALA A 23 16.63 5.44 7.35
N PRO A 24 16.68 5.77 6.03
CA PRO A 24 17.56 6.81 5.52
C PRO A 24 17.19 8.19 6.09
N THR A 25 18.17 9.08 6.18
CA THR A 25 17.96 10.48 6.58
C THR A 25 18.08 11.39 5.37
N LEU A 26 17.11 12.27 5.18
CA LEU A 26 17.11 13.33 4.18
C LEU A 26 17.20 14.69 4.88
N ARG A 27 18.27 15.43 4.60
CA ARG A 27 18.49 16.81 5.08
C ARG A 27 18.28 17.77 3.92
N VAL A 28 17.37 18.72 4.09
CA VAL A 28 17.00 19.71 3.07
C VAL A 28 17.27 21.11 3.62
N GLY A 29 17.95 21.96 2.84
CA GLY A 29 18.16 23.35 3.24
C GLY A 29 16.85 24.13 3.25
N ASN A 30 16.62 24.90 4.29
CA ASN A 30 15.43 25.70 4.53
C ASN A 30 15.56 27.11 3.93
N VAL A 31 15.85 27.19 2.64
CA VAL A 31 16.04 28.47 1.95
C VAL A 31 14.76 29.30 2.06
N ASP A 32 14.89 30.52 2.60
CA ASP A 32 13.81 31.47 2.85
C ASP A 32 12.63 30.93 3.69
N GLY A 33 12.85 29.89 4.51
CA GLY A 33 11.79 29.26 5.31
C GLY A 33 10.75 28.48 4.49
N SER A 34 11.02 28.24 3.20
CA SER A 34 10.08 27.61 2.27
C SER A 34 9.68 26.20 2.70
N ILE A 35 10.63 25.37 3.14
CA ILE A 35 10.35 24.00 3.58
C ILE A 35 9.59 24.01 4.89
N SER A 36 9.95 24.87 5.85
CA SER A 36 9.16 25.04 7.10
C SER A 36 7.72 25.42 6.80
N SER A 37 7.48 26.32 5.85
CA SER A 37 6.13 26.71 5.45
C SER A 37 5.33 25.54 4.87
N LEU A 38 5.98 24.66 4.08
CA LEU A 38 5.39 23.44 3.56
C LEU A 38 5.07 22.43 4.66
N CYS A 39 5.98 22.25 5.63
CA CYS A 39 5.75 21.41 6.80
C CYS A 39 4.53 21.87 7.61
N ILE A 40 4.36 23.18 7.82
CA ILE A 40 3.18 23.73 8.52
C ILE A 40 1.91 23.49 7.71
N ALA A 41 1.95 23.70 6.38
CA ALA A 41 0.78 23.57 5.53
C ALA A 41 0.33 22.11 5.28
N LEU A 42 1.27 21.17 5.28
CA LEU A 42 1.08 19.79 4.83
C LEU A 42 1.39 18.74 5.92
N GLY A 43 1.37 19.14 7.19
CA GLY A 43 1.55 18.21 8.31
C GLY A 43 2.91 17.52 8.30
N ASP A 44 3.98 18.31 8.29
CA ASP A 44 5.38 17.88 8.24
C ASP A 44 5.74 17.00 7.03
N LEU A 45 4.91 17.01 5.98
CA LEU A 45 5.07 16.21 4.76
C LEU A 45 5.06 14.70 5.03
N VAL A 46 4.50 14.26 6.16
CA VAL A 46 4.42 12.83 6.50
C VAL A 46 3.60 12.07 5.45
N GLY A 47 4.14 10.95 4.97
CA GLY A 47 3.58 10.15 3.89
C GLY A 47 3.87 10.69 2.48
N ALA A 48 4.57 11.81 2.34
CA ALA A 48 4.99 12.29 1.03
C ALA A 48 5.99 11.32 0.38
N GLN A 49 5.81 11.08 -0.91
CA GLN A 49 6.66 10.19 -1.69
C GLN A 49 7.90 10.91 -2.22
N ILE A 50 9.06 10.34 -1.94
CA ILE A 50 10.36 10.76 -2.46
C ILE A 50 10.84 9.71 -3.45
N THR A 51 11.20 10.15 -4.66
CA THR A 51 11.82 9.28 -5.66
C THR A 51 13.28 9.66 -5.83
N ARG A 52 14.17 8.73 -5.47
CA ARG A 52 15.60 8.87 -5.66
C ARG A 52 16.01 8.21 -6.97
N ARG A 53 16.52 9.02 -7.89
CA ARG A 53 17.07 8.58 -9.18
C ARG A 53 18.59 8.67 -9.13
N ARG A 54 19.26 7.65 -9.65
CA ARG A 54 20.72 7.58 -9.70
C ARG A 54 21.16 7.30 -11.12
N THR A 55 22.10 8.08 -11.61
CA THR A 55 22.75 7.86 -12.90
C THR A 55 24.25 8.14 -12.76
N LEU A 56 25.04 7.68 -13.72
CA LEU A 56 26.45 7.99 -13.79
C LEU A 56 26.63 9.38 -14.40
N SER A 57 27.66 10.12 -13.95
CA SER A 57 27.94 11.48 -14.42
C SER A 57 28.02 11.58 -15.94
N LYS A 58 28.58 10.57 -16.62
CA LYS A 58 28.70 10.51 -18.08
C LYS A 58 27.37 10.53 -18.85
N TYR A 59 26.25 10.22 -18.21
CA TYR A 59 24.92 10.19 -18.84
C TYR A 59 24.10 11.45 -18.55
N LEU A 60 24.62 12.38 -17.74
CA LEU A 60 23.95 13.66 -17.47
C LEU A 60 23.80 14.48 -18.75
N ASP A 61 22.80 15.35 -18.79
CA ASP A 61 22.54 16.24 -19.92
C ASP A 61 23.71 17.18 -20.23
N ALA A 62 23.81 17.56 -21.51
CA ALA A 62 24.93 18.35 -22.03
C ALA A 62 25.09 19.71 -21.34
N VAL A 63 24.01 20.29 -20.81
CA VAL A 63 24.04 21.59 -20.12
C VAL A 63 24.85 21.60 -18.83
N ASN A 64 25.12 20.42 -18.24
CA ASN A 64 25.94 20.27 -17.05
C ASN A 64 27.46 20.31 -17.34
N PHE A 65 27.87 20.40 -18.61
CA PHE A 65 29.28 20.34 -19.02
C PHE A 65 29.64 21.55 -19.91
N PRO A 66 30.78 22.24 -19.67
CA PRO A 66 31.20 23.38 -20.49
C PRO A 66 31.30 23.09 -21.99
N ASP A 67 31.75 21.88 -22.36
CA ASP A 67 31.93 21.44 -23.75
C ASP A 67 30.76 20.60 -24.27
N GLY A 68 29.65 20.53 -23.52
CA GLY A 68 28.55 19.60 -23.76
C GLY A 68 28.84 18.16 -23.33
N ASN A 69 27.88 17.25 -23.55
CA ASN A 69 28.05 15.83 -23.25
C ASN A 69 27.50 14.94 -24.38
N PRO A 70 28.37 14.34 -25.21
CA PRO A 70 27.96 13.38 -26.24
C PRO A 70 27.41 12.06 -25.69
N GLY A 71 27.72 11.74 -24.42
CA GLY A 71 27.25 10.54 -23.73
C GLY A 71 25.92 10.74 -23.00
N ALA A 72 25.28 11.91 -23.09
CA ALA A 72 24.01 12.18 -22.43
C ALA A 72 22.93 11.18 -22.88
N ASP A 73 22.36 10.44 -21.93
CA ASP A 73 21.26 9.51 -22.20
C ASP A 73 20.26 9.55 -21.04
N PRO A 74 19.03 10.04 -21.27
CA PRO A 74 18.01 10.10 -20.22
C PRO A 74 17.47 8.75 -19.77
N ASN A 75 17.74 7.65 -20.50
CA ASN A 75 17.27 6.31 -20.16
C ASN A 75 18.27 5.51 -19.31
N GLU A 76 19.52 5.96 -19.25
CA GLU A 76 20.57 5.30 -18.47
C GLU A 76 20.49 5.73 -17.00
N GLU A 77 19.51 5.20 -16.28
CA GLU A 77 19.37 5.34 -14.82
C GLU A 77 19.27 3.99 -14.12
N MET A 78 19.75 3.94 -12.87
CA MET A 78 19.47 2.81 -11.98
C MET A 78 17.97 2.78 -11.66
N PRO A 79 17.40 1.61 -11.30
CA PRO A 79 15.99 1.51 -10.92
C PRO A 79 15.61 2.59 -9.89
N PRO A 80 14.58 3.41 -10.18
CA PRO A 80 14.17 4.46 -9.26
C PRO A 80 13.79 3.90 -7.90
N GLU A 81 14.38 4.45 -6.85
CA GLU A 81 14.04 4.07 -5.48
C GLU A 81 12.92 4.98 -4.98
N THR A 82 11.89 4.37 -4.38
CA THR A 82 10.78 5.12 -3.78
C THR A 82 10.86 5.00 -2.27
N TRP A 83 10.75 6.15 -1.60
CA TRP A 83 10.78 6.31 -0.15
C TRP A 83 9.59 7.16 0.29
N LEU A 84 9.15 7.00 1.52
CA LEU A 84 8.14 7.84 2.15
C LEU A 84 8.78 8.65 3.27
N ILE A 85 8.29 9.87 3.48
CA ILE A 85 8.65 10.65 4.67
C ILE A 85 7.89 10.07 5.85
N GLU A 86 8.60 9.48 6.81
CA GLU A 86 8.00 8.91 8.01
C GLU A 86 7.70 10.03 9.02
N ARG A 87 8.71 10.87 9.27
CA ARG A 87 8.61 12.00 10.19
C ARG A 87 9.70 13.03 9.96
N LYS A 88 9.43 14.26 10.39
CA LYS A 88 10.45 15.28 10.61
C LYS A 88 11.22 14.97 11.90
N SER A 89 12.51 14.72 11.80
CA SER A 89 13.37 14.39 12.94
C SER A 89 13.97 15.64 13.58
N HIS A 90 14.24 16.69 12.78
CA HIS A 90 14.85 17.92 13.22
C HIS A 90 14.44 19.11 12.34
N GLU A 91 14.39 20.32 12.93
CA GLU A 91 14.14 21.55 12.20
C GLU A 91 14.98 22.69 12.79
N ASP A 92 15.76 23.32 11.92
CA ASP A 92 16.49 24.57 12.16
C ASP A 92 16.08 25.63 11.13
N ASN A 93 16.47 26.89 11.40
CA ASN A 93 16.30 27.99 10.44
C ASN A 93 16.99 27.73 9.09
N GLU A 94 18.04 26.92 9.05
CA GLU A 94 18.82 26.66 7.83
C GLU A 94 18.59 25.27 7.23
N THR A 95 18.18 24.27 8.02
CA THR A 95 18.08 22.87 7.58
C THR A 95 16.92 22.16 8.25
N ILE A 96 16.22 21.32 7.49
CA ILE A 96 15.17 20.42 7.98
C ILE A 96 15.60 18.99 7.70
N GLU A 97 15.43 18.11 8.69
CA GLU A 97 15.78 16.70 8.59
C GLU A 97 14.52 15.83 8.64
N PHE A 98 14.46 14.88 7.70
CA PHE A 98 13.40 13.89 7.58
C PHE A 98 14.00 12.50 7.73
N GLU A 99 13.30 11.66 8.49
CA GLU A 99 13.52 10.22 8.49
C GLU A 99 12.61 9.60 7.42
N LEU A 100 13.21 8.76 6.58
CA LEU A 100 12.53 8.11 5.46
C LEU A 100 12.26 6.64 5.78
N SER A 101 11.14 6.13 5.30
CA SER A 101 10.77 4.72 5.37
C SER A 101 10.57 4.14 3.97
N SER A 102 10.79 2.83 3.84
CA SER A 102 10.48 2.12 2.60
C SER A 102 8.96 1.98 2.49
N PRO A 103 8.34 2.12 1.31
CA PRO A 103 6.93 1.79 1.12
C PRO A 103 6.57 0.33 1.44
N LEU A 104 7.58 -0.54 1.53
CA LEU A 104 7.46 -1.93 1.94
C LEU A 104 7.58 -2.13 3.45
N ASP A 105 7.89 -1.07 4.20
CA ASP A 105 7.83 -1.09 5.65
C ASP A 105 6.37 -0.88 6.07
N PHE A 106 5.70 -1.97 6.38
CA PHE A 106 4.27 -1.98 6.64
C PHE A 106 3.90 -1.53 8.06
N ASP A 107 4.78 -0.90 8.84
CA ASP A 107 4.52 -0.48 10.25
C ASP A 107 3.84 -1.59 11.10
N GLY A 108 4.32 -2.83 10.95
CA GLY A 108 3.75 -4.00 11.64
C GLY A 108 2.37 -4.46 11.12
N GLU A 109 1.86 -3.84 10.06
CA GLU A 109 0.62 -4.23 9.40
C GLU A 109 0.78 -5.58 8.70
N GLN A 110 0.12 -6.60 9.27
CA GLN A 110 0.18 -7.95 8.73
C GLN A 110 -0.72 -8.07 7.50
N LEU A 111 -0.11 -8.29 6.36
CA LEU A 111 -0.78 -8.81 5.18
C LEU A 111 -0.86 -10.33 5.30
N PRO A 112 -2.02 -10.97 5.06
CA PRO A 112 -3.29 -10.41 4.57
C PRO A 112 -4.14 -9.77 5.68
N ARG A 113 -4.69 -8.58 5.43
CA ARG A 113 -5.65 -7.89 6.32
C ARG A 113 -6.97 -8.66 6.56
N ARG A 114 -7.20 -9.77 5.84
CA ARG A 114 -8.41 -10.57 5.92
C ARG A 114 -8.38 -11.46 7.16
N GLN A 115 -9.15 -11.10 8.18
CA GLN A 115 -9.35 -11.96 9.34
C GLN A 115 -10.00 -13.29 8.94
N ILE A 116 -9.41 -14.40 9.38
CA ILE A 116 -9.99 -15.74 9.21
C ILE A 116 -11.08 -15.92 10.27
N ILE A 117 -12.33 -15.61 9.90
CA ILE A 117 -13.50 -15.81 10.75
C ILE A 117 -14.11 -17.19 10.45
N PRO A 118 -14.28 -18.06 11.47
CA PRO A 118 -14.90 -19.37 11.25
C PRO A 118 -16.38 -19.21 10.92
N ASN A 119 -16.86 -19.99 9.96
CA ASN A 119 -18.29 -20.15 9.63
C ASN A 119 -19.07 -18.87 9.23
N LEU A 120 -18.37 -17.79 8.85
CA LEU A 120 -18.97 -16.60 8.27
C LEU A 120 -18.45 -16.33 6.84
N CYS A 121 -19.37 -16.18 5.88
CA CYS A 121 -19.10 -15.78 4.51
C CYS A 121 -19.12 -14.25 4.40
N ILE A 122 -18.07 -13.67 3.84
CA ILE A 122 -17.94 -12.21 3.68
C ILE A 122 -18.51 -11.69 2.36
N TRP A 123 -18.88 -12.58 1.45
CA TRP A 123 -19.34 -12.14 0.15
C TRP A 123 -20.72 -11.52 0.22
N LEU A 124 -20.91 -10.49 -0.60
CA LEU A 124 -22.22 -9.89 -0.79
C LEU A 124 -23.17 -10.93 -1.38
N TYR A 125 -24.34 -11.09 -0.75
CA TYR A 125 -25.37 -11.99 -1.25
C TYR A 125 -25.82 -11.58 -2.65
N ARG A 126 -25.84 -12.54 -3.60
CA ARG A 126 -26.10 -12.30 -5.03
C ARG A 126 -25.09 -11.37 -5.72
N GLY A 127 -23.97 -11.07 -5.08
CA GLY A 127 -22.85 -10.35 -5.69
C GLY A 127 -22.00 -11.24 -6.60
N PRO A 128 -21.00 -10.66 -7.30
CA PRO A 128 -20.16 -11.37 -8.26
C PRO A 128 -19.46 -12.61 -7.68
N GLU A 129 -18.93 -12.50 -6.46
CA GLU A 129 -18.24 -13.60 -5.77
C GLU A 129 -19.19 -14.69 -5.26
N CYS A 130 -20.44 -14.32 -4.93
CA CYS A 130 -21.45 -15.28 -4.49
C CYS A 130 -22.03 -16.04 -5.69
N GLY A 131 -22.31 -15.36 -6.80
CA GLY A 131 -22.82 -15.97 -8.03
C GLY A 131 -24.25 -16.52 -7.96
N TYR A 132 -24.98 -16.32 -6.86
CA TYR A 132 -26.32 -16.87 -6.71
C TYR A 132 -27.36 -16.08 -7.52
N THR A 133 -27.92 -16.71 -8.55
CA THR A 133 -28.94 -16.11 -9.45
C THR A 133 -30.31 -16.79 -9.33
N GLY A 134 -30.47 -17.78 -8.44
CA GLY A 134 -31.73 -18.52 -8.24
C GLY A 134 -32.84 -17.71 -7.56
N GLY A 135 -34.02 -18.32 -7.40
CA GLY A 135 -35.17 -17.73 -6.71
C GLY A 135 -34.94 -17.49 -5.20
N PRO A 136 -35.96 -17.02 -4.46
CA PRO A 136 -35.91 -16.99 -3.01
C PRO A 136 -35.75 -18.42 -2.46
N CYS A 137 -34.97 -18.59 -1.39
CA CYS A 137 -34.73 -19.91 -0.79
C CYS A 137 -34.91 -19.92 0.72
N ALA A 138 -34.31 -18.96 1.42
CA ALA A 138 -34.31 -18.95 2.87
C ALA A 138 -34.12 -17.55 3.44
N ASP A 139 -34.69 -17.31 4.62
CA ASP A 139 -34.48 -16.09 5.39
C ASP A 139 -33.10 -16.05 6.08
N ALA A 140 -32.84 -14.98 6.82
CA ALA A 140 -31.55 -14.76 7.51
C ALA A 140 -31.22 -15.85 8.56
N ASN A 141 -32.20 -16.62 9.02
CA ASN A 141 -32.05 -17.69 10.00
C ASN A 141 -32.01 -19.10 9.35
N ASP A 142 -31.94 -19.17 8.02
CA ASP A 142 -32.06 -20.39 7.21
C ASP A 142 -33.44 -21.07 7.29
N ALA A 143 -34.51 -20.33 7.62
CA ALA A 143 -35.87 -20.85 7.48
C ALA A 143 -36.29 -20.74 6.00
N PRO A 144 -36.87 -21.79 5.41
CA PRO A 144 -37.25 -21.77 4.00
C PRO A 144 -38.28 -20.68 3.72
N THR A 145 -38.09 -19.93 2.64
CA THR A 145 -39.01 -18.86 2.25
C THR A 145 -39.08 -18.73 0.74
N ASP A 146 -40.31 -18.58 0.23
CA ASP A 146 -40.59 -18.28 -1.18
C ASP A 146 -40.86 -16.78 -1.41
N ASP A 147 -40.77 -15.96 -0.35
CA ASP A 147 -41.00 -14.52 -0.39
C ASP A 147 -39.69 -13.78 -0.72
N PRO A 148 -39.57 -13.11 -1.89
CA PRO A 148 -38.36 -12.37 -2.27
C PRO A 148 -37.97 -11.26 -1.29
N ALA A 149 -38.92 -10.69 -0.55
CA ALA A 149 -38.63 -9.63 0.42
C ALA A 149 -37.97 -10.16 1.70
N LYS A 150 -38.16 -11.45 1.99
CA LYS A 150 -37.63 -12.12 3.19
C LYS A 150 -36.39 -12.97 2.90
N ASP A 151 -36.13 -13.30 1.63
CA ASP A 151 -34.95 -14.03 1.21
C ASP A 151 -33.67 -13.24 1.54
N ARG A 152 -32.92 -13.76 2.51
CA ARG A 152 -31.67 -13.18 2.99
C ARG A 152 -30.67 -14.30 3.24
N CYS A 153 -29.42 -14.10 2.83
CA CYS A 153 -28.38 -15.07 3.14
C CYS A 153 -28.00 -14.97 4.61
N SER A 154 -27.98 -16.10 5.31
CA SER A 154 -27.44 -16.23 6.67
C SER A 154 -25.91 -16.08 6.75
N GLN A 155 -25.24 -15.97 5.59
CA GLN A 155 -23.79 -15.95 5.42
C GLN A 155 -23.09 -17.19 6.01
N SER A 156 -23.83 -18.23 6.35
CA SER A 156 -23.27 -19.48 6.85
C SER A 156 -23.04 -20.48 5.71
N LEU A 157 -22.21 -21.50 5.97
CA LEU A 157 -22.05 -22.62 5.05
C LEU A 157 -23.40 -23.31 4.76
N ARG A 158 -24.30 -23.36 5.75
CA ARG A 158 -25.65 -23.91 5.59
C ARG A 158 -26.48 -23.07 4.61
N GLY A 159 -26.41 -21.74 4.72
CA GLY A 159 -27.07 -20.83 3.80
C GLY A 159 -26.61 -20.99 2.34
N CYS A 160 -25.33 -21.26 2.11
CA CYS A 160 -24.82 -21.60 0.77
C CYS A 160 -25.33 -22.97 0.30
N LYS A 161 -25.37 -23.98 1.16
CA LYS A 161 -25.89 -25.32 0.82
C LYS A 161 -27.38 -25.29 0.43
N LEU A 162 -28.18 -24.45 1.06
CA LEU A 162 -29.60 -24.27 0.71
C LEU A 162 -29.79 -23.68 -0.70
N ARG A 163 -28.83 -22.88 -1.16
CA ARG A 163 -28.90 -22.15 -2.42
C ARG A 163 -28.26 -22.89 -3.59
N PHE A 164 -27.10 -23.48 -3.37
CA PHE A 164 -26.32 -24.18 -4.39
C PHE A 164 -26.46 -25.71 -4.32
N GLY A 165 -27.06 -26.25 -3.27
CA GLY A 165 -27.15 -27.69 -3.01
C GLY A 165 -25.99 -28.19 -2.15
N ALA A 166 -26.25 -29.19 -1.30
CA ALA A 166 -25.30 -29.65 -0.29
C ALA A 166 -24.03 -30.33 -0.85
N ASN A 167 -24.13 -30.90 -2.06
CA ASN A 167 -23.08 -31.71 -2.69
C ASN A 167 -22.41 -31.02 -3.89
N ASN A 168 -22.74 -29.75 -4.13
CA ASN A 168 -22.15 -28.98 -5.22
C ASN A 168 -20.96 -28.13 -4.72
N PRO A 169 -20.03 -27.74 -5.61
CA PRO A 169 -19.03 -26.74 -5.30
C PRO A 169 -19.72 -25.47 -4.80
N LEU A 170 -19.50 -25.14 -3.53
CA LEU A 170 -20.08 -23.95 -2.93
C LEU A 170 -19.11 -22.81 -3.18
N PRO A 171 -19.54 -21.74 -3.87
CA PRO A 171 -18.85 -20.48 -3.72
C PRO A 171 -19.12 -20.09 -2.25
N TYR A 172 -18.13 -20.30 -1.38
CA TYR A 172 -18.15 -19.84 0.01
C TYR A 172 -16.88 -19.05 0.35
N GLY A 173 -17.05 -17.80 0.79
CA GLY A 173 -15.96 -16.84 1.02
C GLY A 173 -15.32 -16.87 2.39
N GLY A 174 -15.83 -17.70 3.28
CA GLY A 174 -15.31 -17.86 4.64
C GLY A 174 -14.35 -19.04 4.79
N SER A 175 -13.93 -19.29 6.03
CA SER A 175 -13.06 -20.41 6.37
C SER A 175 -13.77 -21.37 7.34
N PRO A 176 -14.60 -22.31 6.84
CA PRO A 176 -15.44 -23.14 7.70
C PRO A 176 -14.62 -24.14 8.53
N ALA A 177 -13.46 -24.56 8.02
CA ALA A 177 -12.55 -25.46 8.72
C ALA A 177 -11.69 -24.76 9.80
N ALA A 178 -11.61 -23.42 9.80
CA ALA A 178 -10.77 -22.69 10.76
C ALA A 178 -11.23 -22.91 12.21
N GLY A 179 -12.54 -23.10 12.44
CA GLY A 179 -13.09 -23.40 13.76
C GLY A 179 -12.94 -24.85 14.23
N LEU A 180 -12.43 -25.76 13.38
CA LEU A 180 -12.18 -27.15 13.74
C LEU A 180 -10.82 -27.34 14.42
N VAL A 181 -9.88 -26.42 14.16
CA VAL A 181 -8.57 -26.43 14.79
C VAL A 181 -8.72 -25.89 16.21
N ARG A 182 -8.67 -26.78 17.20
CA ARG A 182 -8.56 -26.41 18.61
C ARG A 182 -7.10 -26.04 18.87
N THR A 183 -6.78 -24.75 18.88
CA THR A 183 -5.54 -24.21 19.45
C THR A 183 -5.68 -24.08 20.96
#